data_AF-A0A1I4U9U8-F1
#
_entry.id   AF-A0A1I4U9U8-F1
#
_cell.length_a   1.000
_cell.length_b   1.000
_cell.length_c   1.000
_cell.angle_alpha   90.00
_cell.angle_beta   90.00
_cell.angle_gamma   90.00
#
_symmetry.space_group_name_H-M   'P 1'
#
loop_
_entity.id
_entity.type
_entity.pdbx_description
1 polymer ?
#
loop_
_entity_poly.entity_id
_entity_poly.type
_entity_poly.pdbx_seq_one_letter_code
_entity_poly.pdbx_strand_id
1 'polypeptide(L)'
;MSHRLIARSNDLLRLRNDGFNIEVRNGYLLIKDVPYVDDAGIVHEDGVLISELELEVRDGQQVTRRPNDHVARWDRKASLSREWPKNP
;
A
#
# COMPACT_ATOMS: atom_id res chain seq x y z
N MET A 1 -7.13 11.16 -1.52
CA MET A 1 -6.85 10.33 -2.71
C MET A 1 -5.97 11.11 -3.69
N SER A 2 -4.76 10.64 -4.00
CA SER A 2 -3.91 11.25 -5.03
C SER A 2 -3.90 10.38 -6.30
N HIS A 3 -5.03 10.34 -7.03
CA HIS A 3 -5.13 9.62 -8.31
C HIS A 3 -4.02 9.96 -9.31
N ARG A 4 -3.47 11.18 -9.21
CA ARG A 4 -2.33 11.66 -10.01
C ARG A 4 -1.03 10.88 -9.78
N LEU A 5 -0.75 10.38 -8.57
CA LEU A 5 0.48 9.63 -8.31
C LEU A 5 0.38 8.21 -8.86
N ILE A 6 -0.76 7.56 -8.65
CA ILE A 6 -1.00 6.20 -9.17
C ILE A 6 -0.92 6.17 -10.71
N ALA A 7 -1.46 7.17 -11.40
CA ALA A 7 -1.45 7.22 -12.86
C ALA A 7 -0.08 7.52 -13.48
N ARG A 8 0.89 8.03 -12.70
CA ARG A 8 2.22 8.43 -13.20
C ARG A 8 3.29 7.36 -13.02
N SER A 9 3.03 6.37 -12.16
CA SER A 9 3.91 5.22 -11.95
C SER A 9 3.34 3.99 -12.64
N ASN A 10 4.09 3.38 -13.55
CA ASN A 10 3.65 2.17 -14.23
C ASN A 10 3.43 1.01 -13.25
N ASP A 11 4.23 0.92 -12.19
CA ASP A 11 4.11 -0.13 -11.19
C ASP A 11 2.79 -0.01 -10.42
N LEU A 12 2.44 1.20 -9.97
CA LEU A 12 1.18 1.47 -9.28
C LEU A 12 -0.03 1.33 -10.22
N LEU A 13 0.12 1.77 -11.47
CA LEU A 13 -0.92 1.60 -12.49
C LEU A 13 -1.17 0.12 -12.78
N ARG A 14 -0.11 -0.69 -12.87
CA ARG A 14 -0.21 -2.13 -13.06
C ARG A 14 -0.97 -2.79 -11.91
N LEU A 15 -0.61 -2.51 -10.66
CA LEU A 15 -1.34 -3.05 -9.50
C LEU A 15 -2.83 -2.71 -9.58
N ARG A 16 -3.18 -1.47 -9.92
CA ARG A 16 -4.58 -1.09 -10.07
C ARG A 16 -5.28 -1.82 -11.21
N ASN A 17 -4.60 -1.99 -12.35
CA ASN A 17 -5.13 -2.72 -13.51
C ASN A 17 -5.29 -4.22 -13.25
N ASP A 18 -4.41 -4.79 -12.42
CA ASP A 18 -4.49 -6.18 -11.95
C ASP A 18 -5.66 -6.37 -10.94
N GLY A 19 -6.36 -5.30 -10.58
CA GLY A 19 -7.57 -5.34 -9.73
C GLY A 19 -7.30 -5.05 -8.25
N PHE A 20 -6.08 -4.69 -7.86
CA PHE A 20 -5.77 -4.38 -6.47
C PHE A 20 -6.43 -3.05 -6.04
N ASN A 21 -7.06 -3.07 -4.86
CA ASN A 21 -7.60 -1.88 -4.23
C ASN A 21 -6.49 -1.11 -3.50
N ILE A 22 -5.81 -0.21 -4.22
CA ILE A 22 -4.65 0.51 -3.70
C ILE A 22 -4.92 1.97 -3.33
N GLU A 23 -4.22 2.45 -2.32
CA GLU A 23 -4.16 3.86 -1.92
C GLU A 23 -2.71 4.27 -1.64
N VAL A 24 -2.34 5.50 -2.02
CA VAL A 24 -1.07 6.11 -1.61
C VAL A 24 -1.36 7.17 -0.57
N ARG A 25 -0.75 7.04 0.61
CA ARG A 25 -0.94 7.96 1.76
C ARG A 25 0.37 8.16 2.51
N ASN A 26 0.81 9.41 2.64
CA ASN A 26 2.00 9.82 3.43
C ASN A 26 3.28 9.00 3.18
N GLY A 27 3.59 8.63 1.93
CA GLY A 27 4.78 7.83 1.61
C GLY A 27 4.59 6.32 1.82
N TYR A 28 3.35 5.86 1.96
CA TYR A 28 3.02 4.44 2.05
C TYR A 28 2.08 4.02 0.93
N LEU A 29 2.26 2.78 0.47
CA LEU A 29 1.31 2.05 -0.35
C LEU A 29 0.43 1.21 0.58
N LEU A 30 -0.87 1.41 0.47
CA LEU A 30 -1.88 0.57 1.12
C LEU A 30 -2.51 -0.30 0.05
N ILE A 31 -2.56 -1.60 0.29
CA ILE A 31 -3.32 -2.56 -0.51
C ILE A 31 -4.42 -3.09 0.40
N LYS A 32 -5.67 -2.83 0.03
CA LYS A 32 -6.86 -3.13 0.84
C LYS A 32 -7.51 -4.41 0.37
N ASP A 33 -8.35 -4.96 1.25
CA ASP A 33 -9.15 -6.16 1.00
C ASP A 33 -8.24 -7.37 0.72
N VAL A 34 -7.13 -7.45 1.48
CA VAL A 34 -6.14 -8.52 1.39
C VAL A 34 -6.33 -9.46 2.59
N PRO A 35 -6.62 -10.75 2.36
CA PRO A 35 -6.76 -11.71 3.44
C PRO A 35 -5.45 -11.89 4.22
N TYR A 36 -5.53 -11.96 5.54
CA TYR A 36 -4.39 -12.27 6.40
C TYR A 36 -4.79 -13.14 7.58
N VAL A 37 -3.80 -13.82 8.15
CA VAL A 37 -3.97 -14.65 9.34
C VAL A 37 -3.39 -13.90 10.54
N ASP A 38 -4.14 -13.84 11.64
CA ASP A 38 -3.65 -13.31 12.90
C ASP A 38 -2.94 -14.37 13.77
N ASP A 39 -2.39 -13.95 14.90
CA ASP A 39 -1.65 -14.82 15.82
C ASP A 39 -2.52 -15.95 16.43
N ALA A 40 -3.85 -15.83 16.36
CA ALA A 40 -4.80 -16.86 16.79
C ALA A 40 -5.16 -17.84 15.67
N GLY A 41 -4.60 -17.68 14.47
CA GLY A 41 -4.91 -18.52 13.31
C GLY A 41 -6.22 -18.16 12.60
N ILE A 42 -6.77 -16.97 12.86
CA ILE A 42 -8.04 -16.52 12.27
C ILE A 42 -7.75 -15.76 10.97
N VAL A 43 -8.48 -16.10 9.90
CA VAL A 43 -8.43 -15.38 8.63
C VAL A 43 -9.35 -14.17 8.70
N HIS A 44 -8.80 -12.99 8.39
CA HIS A 44 -9.55 -11.74 8.23
C HIS A 44 -9.54 -11.33 6.76
N GLU A 45 -10.70 -11.00 6.21
CA GLU A 45 -10.87 -10.58 4.80
C GLU A 45 -10.67 -9.06 4.59
N ASP A 46 -10.69 -8.29 5.67
CA ASP A 46 -10.63 -6.82 5.65
C ASP A 46 -9.22 -6.27 5.92
N GLY A 47 -8.20 -7.07 5.66
CA GLY A 47 -6.81 -6.69 5.86
C GLY A 47 -6.37 -5.57 4.92
N VAL A 48 -5.49 -4.73 5.45
CA VAL A 48 -4.74 -3.73 4.69
C VAL A 48 -3.25 -4.00 4.85
N LEU A 49 -2.62 -4.35 3.74
CA LEU A 49 -1.18 -4.48 3.65
C LEU A 49 -0.58 -3.08 3.45
N ILE A 50 0.30 -2.68 4.36
CA ILE A 50 0.96 -1.38 4.38
C ILE A 50 2.44 -1.59 4.10
N SER A 51 2.95 -0.95 3.05
CA SER A 51 4.36 -0.95 2.67
C SER A 51 4.85 0.49 2.55
N GLU A 52 6.11 0.74 2.91
CA GLU A 52 6.79 1.97 2.52
C GLU A 52 6.74 2.11 0.99
N LEU A 53 6.49 3.34 0.52
CA LEU A 53 6.46 3.70 -0.89
C LEU A 53 7.34 4.92 -1.10
N GLU A 54 8.48 4.66 -1.71
CA GLU A 54 9.32 5.70 -2.28
C GLU A 54 9.23 5.65 -3.80
N LEU A 55 9.10 6.83 -4.41
CA LEU A 55 9.00 7.00 -5.85
C LEU A 55 10.24 7.76 -6.34
N GLU A 56 10.77 7.33 -7.47
CA GLU A 56 11.82 8.06 -8.19
C GLU A 56 11.46 8.19 -9.67
N VAL A 57 12.12 9.13 -10.35
CA VAL A 57 11.99 9.28 -11.80
C VAL A 57 13.17 8.60 -12.47
N ARG A 58 12.89 7.60 -13.31
CA ARG A 58 13.86 6.96 -14.21
C ARG A 58 13.37 7.10 -15.64
N ASP A 59 14.25 7.57 -16.53
CA ASP A 59 13.95 7.75 -17.96
C ASP A 59 12.64 8.51 -18.26
N GLY A 60 12.35 9.54 -17.43
CA GLY A 60 11.15 10.38 -17.56
C GLY A 60 9.86 9.78 -16.99
N GLN A 61 9.91 8.61 -16.36
CA GLN A 61 8.77 7.91 -15.78
C GLN A 61 8.91 7.75 -14.26
N GLN A 62 7.81 7.85 -13.50
CA GLN A 62 7.86 7.46 -12.09
C GLN A 62 7.90 5.93 -11.96
N VAL A 63 8.78 5.45 -11.09
CA VAL A 63 8.92 4.03 -10.74
C VAL A 63 9.02 3.89 -9.23
N THR A 64 8.64 2.73 -8.70
CA THR A 64 8.83 2.44 -7.28
C THR A 64 10.30 2.14 -7.00
N ARG A 65 10.80 2.63 -5.87
CA ARG A 65 12.07 2.15 -5.34
C ARG A 65 11.87 0.83 -4.59
N ARG A 66 12.94 0.04 -4.53
CA ARG A 66 12.97 -1.09 -3.62
C ARG A 66 12.81 -0.57 -2.18
N PRO A 67 11.92 -1.17 -1.38
CA PRO A 67 11.80 -0.84 0.03
C PRO A 67 13.14 -0.95 0.76
N ASN A 68 13.37 -0.08 1.76
CA ASN A 68 14.58 -0.10 2.57
C ASN A 68 14.61 -1.30 3.53
N ASP A 69 13.43 -1.74 3.95
CA ASP A 69 13.23 -2.99 4.69
C ASP A 69 12.30 -3.93 3.91
N HIS A 70 12.38 -5.23 4.20
CA HIS A 70 11.46 -6.22 3.63
C HIS A 70 10.24 -6.45 4.53
N VAL A 71 9.86 -5.44 5.33
CA VAL A 71 8.80 -5.55 6.33
C VAL A 71 7.53 -4.92 5.77
N ALA A 72 6.51 -5.74 5.58
CA ALA A 72 5.15 -5.26 5.35
C ALA A 72 4.35 -5.37 6.66
N ARG A 73 3.51 -4.38 6.92
CA ARG A 73 2.64 -4.35 8.09
C ARG A 73 1.21 -4.64 7.70
N TRP A 74 0.47 -5.25 8.63
CA TRP A 74 -0.94 -5.53 8.48
C TRP A 74 -1.75 -4.69 9.45
N ASP A 75 -2.87 -4.18 8.98
CA ASP A 75 -3.87 -3.51 9.81
C ASP A 75 -5.28 -3.87 9.30
N ARG A 76 -6.32 -3.58 10.07
CA ARG A 76 -7.70 -3.73 9.60
C ARG A 76 -8.17 -2.47 8.88
N LYS A 77 -8.99 -2.63 7.85
CA LYS A 77 -9.54 -1.49 7.11
C LYS A 77 -10.30 -0.49 8.00
N ALA A 78 -10.98 -0.98 9.04
CA ALA A 78 -11.74 -0.14 9.96
C ALA A 78 -10.87 0.82 10.80
N SER A 79 -9.65 0.44 11.18
CA SER A 79 -8.76 1.26 12.03
C SER A 79 -8.19 2.45 11.25
N LEU A 80 -7.78 2.24 10.00
CA LEU A 80 -7.18 3.26 9.12
C LEU A 80 -8.14 4.38 8.71
N SER A 81 -9.45 4.15 8.87
CA SER A 81 -10.50 5.15 8.67
C SER A 81 -10.60 6.18 9.80
N ARG A 82 -10.12 5.83 11.00
CA ARG A 82 -10.22 6.65 12.21
C ARG A 82 -8.91 7.35 12.53
N GLU A 83 -7.79 6.63 12.44
CA GLU A 83 -6.46 7.16 12.75
C GLU A 83 -5.43 6.64 11.76
N TRP A 84 -4.57 7.52 11.27
CA TRP A 84 -3.37 7.09 10.54
C TRP A 84 -2.31 6.72 11.57
N PRO A 85 -1.68 5.53 11.51
CA PRO A 85 -0.60 5.21 12.42
C PRO A 85 0.47 6.29 12.29
N LYS A 86 0.68 7.05 13.37
CA LYS A 86 1.81 7.97 13.43
C LYS A 86 3.08 7.11 13.37
N ASN A 87 4.01 7.52 12.51
CA ASN A 87 5.29 6.84 12.34
C ASN A 87 5.91 6.57 13.73
N PRO A 88 6.42 5.36 14.03
CA PRO A 88 7.23 5.17 15.23
C PRO A 88 8.47 6.07 15.23
#